data_AF-A0A3P7KPP3-F1
#
_entry.id   AF-A0A3P7KPP3-F1
#
_cell.length_a   1.000
_cell.length_b   1.000
_cell.length_c   1.000
_cell.angle_alpha   90.00
_cell.angle_beta   90.00
_cell.angle_gamma   90.00
#
_symmetry.space_group_name_H-M   'P 1'
#
loop_
_entity.id
_entity.type
_entity.pdbx_description
1 polymer ?
#
loop_
_entity_poly.entity_id
_entity_poly.type
_entity_poly.pdbx_seq_one_letter_code
_entity_poly.pdbx_strand_id
1 'polypeptide(L)'
;MRLGLCLALVAACFALDRDVGYLMSRESNDAAQLRCYVGIVASLNNTSIGTEVFCDGLCGSISTTSGEYDFTTYNCFPQSFCAAANLTSACTTIYADRNLTGCCCNTDNCNVQGTNINTTIPISPPEEPIVCYSGLIVNGNPTAGSGWIACQGDCVSITINSTVAGSPMLGSIYTCDPTSVCTSLGENYRLSSKENR
;
A
#
# COMPACT_ATOMS: atom_id res chain seq x y z
N MET A 1 -31.54 -0.51 -18.33
CA MET A 1 -30.66 -1.52 -17.71
C MET A 1 -29.34 -0.83 -17.37
N ARG A 2 -29.15 -0.41 -16.12
CA ARG A 2 -27.88 0.12 -15.60
C ARG A 2 -27.38 -0.87 -14.56
N LEU A 3 -26.73 -1.93 -15.05
CA LEU A 3 -26.13 -2.98 -14.24
C LEU A 3 -24.79 -3.29 -14.92
N GLY A 4 -23.68 -3.04 -14.25
CA GLY A 4 -22.36 -3.46 -14.74
C GLY A 4 -21.21 -2.57 -14.29
N LEU A 5 -20.48 -3.03 -13.27
CA LEU A 5 -19.11 -2.68 -12.91
C LEU A 5 -18.83 -1.27 -12.36
N CYS A 6 -19.09 -1.10 -11.06
CA CYS A 6 -18.34 -0.17 -10.20
C CYS A 6 -17.63 -0.93 -9.06
N LEU A 7 -17.02 -2.09 -9.36
CA LEU A 7 -16.38 -2.96 -8.37
C LEU A 7 -14.97 -3.34 -8.82
N ALA A 8 -14.05 -2.37 -8.81
CA ALA A 8 -12.64 -2.65 -9.08
C ALA A 8 -11.71 -2.24 -7.94
N LEU A 9 -12.12 -1.30 -7.08
CA LEU A 9 -11.29 -0.80 -6.01
C LEU A 9 -12.12 -0.38 -4.80
N VAL A 10 -11.90 -1.03 -3.66
CA VAL A 10 -12.37 -0.56 -2.35
C VAL A 10 -11.14 -0.35 -1.50
N ALA A 11 -10.81 0.91 -1.21
CA ALA A 11 -9.90 1.25 -0.13
C ALA A 11 -10.69 1.32 1.17
N ALA A 12 -10.10 0.94 2.30
CA ALA A 12 -10.67 1.11 3.63
C ALA A 12 -9.55 1.53 4.56
N CYS A 13 -9.72 2.65 5.27
CA CYS A 13 -8.80 3.08 6.32
C CYS A 13 -9.45 2.81 7.68
N PHE A 14 -8.67 2.25 8.60
CA PHE A 14 -9.09 1.97 9.97
C PHE A 14 -7.90 2.07 10.92
N ALA A 15 -8.07 2.80 12.01
CA ALA A 15 -7.13 2.75 13.12
C ALA A 15 -7.41 1.49 13.94
N LEU A 16 -6.43 0.59 14.05
CA LEU A 16 -6.46 -0.46 15.06
C LEU A 16 -5.88 0.10 16.35
N ASP A 17 -6.74 0.23 17.36
CA ASP A 17 -6.39 0.73 18.69
C ASP A 17 -5.57 -0.31 19.47
N ARG A 18 -4.27 -0.38 19.19
CA ARG A 18 -3.29 -1.03 20.06
C ARG A 18 -2.08 -0.13 20.16
N ASP A 19 -1.99 0.60 21.27
CA ASP A 19 -0.80 1.33 21.70
C ASP A 19 0.45 0.43 21.64
N VAL A 20 1.25 0.60 20.59
CA VAL A 20 2.54 -0.11 20.42
C VAL A 20 3.72 0.85 20.42
N GLY A 21 3.57 2.00 21.05
CA GLY A 21 4.67 2.96 21.23
C GLY A 21 5.95 2.35 21.84
N TYR A 22 5.86 1.17 22.49
CA TYR A 22 7.02 0.41 22.97
C TYR A 22 7.73 -0.45 21.91
N LEU A 23 7.07 -0.82 20.81
CA LEU A 23 7.65 -1.61 19.72
C LEU A 23 8.38 -0.73 18.68
N MET A 24 8.07 0.57 18.62
CA MET A 24 8.80 1.52 17.80
C MET A 24 9.83 2.25 18.67
N SER A 25 11.06 1.77 18.69
CA SER A 25 12.18 2.56 19.20
C SER A 25 12.38 3.76 18.26
N ARG A 26 11.99 4.96 18.72
CA ARG A 26 12.44 6.25 18.14
C ARG A 26 13.95 6.37 18.33
N GLU A 27 14.74 5.70 17.50
CA GLU A 27 16.12 6.11 17.29
C GLU A 27 16.05 7.43 16.51
N SER A 28 16.24 8.53 17.24
CA SER A 28 16.21 9.90 16.76
C SER A 28 17.40 10.25 15.87
N ASN A 29 17.58 9.51 14.78
CA ASN A 29 18.45 9.87 13.66
C ASN A 29 17.65 9.78 12.36
N ASP A 30 16.68 10.68 12.23
CA ASP A 30 15.92 11.02 11.00
C ASP A 30 16.84 11.21 9.76
N ALA A 31 18.14 11.43 9.98
CA ALA A 31 19.14 11.66 8.96
C ALA A 31 19.57 10.40 8.17
N ALA A 32 19.13 9.18 8.53
CA ALA A 32 19.52 7.94 7.86
C ALA A 32 18.37 6.97 7.52
N GLN A 33 17.12 7.34 7.79
CA GLN A 33 15.97 6.47 7.52
C GLN A 33 15.53 6.60 6.06
N LEU A 34 15.31 5.45 5.41
CA LEU A 34 14.90 5.38 3.99
C LEU A 34 13.59 6.15 3.80
N ARG A 35 13.57 7.09 2.84
CA ARG A 35 12.37 7.85 2.50
C ARG A 35 11.65 7.20 1.34
N CYS A 36 10.35 6.97 1.49
CA CYS A 36 9.54 6.37 0.44
C CYS A 36 8.28 7.18 0.19
N TYR A 37 7.87 7.25 -1.06
CA TYR A 37 6.54 7.70 -1.40
C TYR A 37 5.52 6.62 -1.02
N VAL A 38 4.44 6.99 -0.34
CA VAL A 38 3.31 6.12 -0.03
C VAL A 38 2.01 6.75 -0.52
N GLY A 39 1.10 5.92 -1.01
CA GLY A 39 -0.18 6.37 -1.55
C GLY A 39 -0.61 5.61 -2.80
N ILE A 40 -1.47 6.23 -3.59
CA ILE A 40 -2.20 5.60 -4.68
C ILE A 40 -2.21 6.51 -5.91
N VAL A 41 -1.90 5.91 -7.06
CA VAL A 41 -2.11 6.50 -8.38
C VAL A 41 -3.05 5.61 -9.19
N ALA A 42 -4.07 6.21 -9.78
CA ALA A 42 -5.02 5.51 -10.64
C ALA A 42 -5.34 6.36 -11.87
N SER A 43 -5.42 5.74 -13.04
CA SER A 43 -5.86 6.45 -14.25
C SER A 43 -7.35 6.80 -14.19
N LEU A 44 -8.12 6.08 -13.36
CA LEU A 44 -9.48 6.46 -13.02
C LEU A 44 -9.47 7.85 -12.36
N ASN A 45 -10.16 8.80 -13.00
CA ASN A 45 -10.25 10.20 -12.59
C ASN A 45 -8.90 10.95 -12.49
N ASN A 46 -7.82 10.43 -13.10
CA ASN A 46 -6.47 10.98 -12.98
C ASN A 46 -6.02 11.17 -11.52
N THR A 47 -6.28 10.18 -10.68
CA THR A 47 -6.04 10.28 -9.24
C THR A 47 -4.56 10.08 -8.93
N SER A 48 -3.99 10.98 -8.13
CA SER A 48 -2.65 10.85 -7.55
C SER A 48 -2.68 11.42 -6.14
N ILE A 49 -2.68 10.53 -5.15
CA ILE A 49 -2.81 10.88 -3.73
C ILE A 49 -1.68 10.17 -3.00
N GLY A 50 -0.84 10.93 -2.30
CA GLY A 50 0.25 10.36 -1.51
C GLY A 50 1.17 11.41 -0.94
N THR A 51 2.15 10.94 -0.19
CA THR A 51 3.12 11.76 0.55
C THR A 51 4.41 10.96 0.74
N GLU A 52 5.42 11.60 1.30
CA GLU A 52 6.65 10.94 1.72
C GLU A 52 6.55 10.54 3.19
N VAL A 53 7.08 9.35 3.50
CA VAL A 53 7.24 8.86 4.88
C VAL A 53 8.63 8.28 5.07
N PHE A 54 9.04 8.19 6.32
CA PHE A 54 10.19 7.39 6.70
C PHE A 54 9.79 5.92 6.84
N CYS A 55 10.59 5.06 6.22
CA CYS A 55 10.31 3.64 6.09
C CYS A 55 11.23 2.77 6.95
N ASP A 56 10.64 1.90 7.75
CA ASP A 56 11.32 0.75 8.38
C ASP A 56 11.12 -0.50 7.52
N GLY A 57 11.81 -0.54 6.38
CA GLY A 57 11.57 -1.54 5.35
C GLY A 57 12.20 -1.15 4.01
N LEU A 58 11.48 -1.44 2.93
CA LEU A 58 11.84 -1.04 1.56
C LEU A 58 10.71 -0.24 0.94
N CYS A 59 11.06 0.72 0.09
CA CYS A 59 10.05 1.36 -0.75
C CYS A 59 9.54 0.32 -1.74
N GLY A 60 8.23 0.28 -1.96
CA GLY A 60 7.69 -0.61 -2.96
C GLY A 60 6.49 -0.05 -3.68
N SER A 61 6.10 -0.78 -4.73
CA SER A 61 4.90 -0.53 -5.48
C SER A 61 4.22 -1.84 -5.86
N ILE A 62 2.89 -1.81 -5.96
CA ILE A 62 2.10 -2.89 -6.57
C ILE A 62 1.20 -2.24 -7.60
N SER A 63 1.33 -2.67 -8.86
CA SER A 63 0.54 -2.20 -9.98
C SER A 63 -0.28 -3.31 -10.63
N THR A 64 -1.39 -2.92 -11.24
CA THR A 64 -2.27 -3.80 -12.00
C THR A 64 -3.14 -2.98 -12.95
N THR A 65 -3.82 -3.67 -13.86
CA THR A 65 -4.87 -3.09 -14.70
C THR A 65 -6.18 -3.77 -14.34
N SER A 66 -7.19 -2.99 -13.94
CA SER A 66 -8.54 -3.48 -13.67
C SER A 66 -9.54 -2.83 -14.62
N GLY A 67 -10.05 -3.61 -15.57
CA GLY A 67 -10.81 -3.08 -16.69
C GLY A 67 -9.91 -2.25 -17.63
N GLU A 68 -10.28 -1.00 -17.85
CA GLU A 68 -9.54 -0.03 -18.68
C GLU A 68 -8.62 0.89 -17.85
N TYR A 69 -8.56 0.69 -16.54
CA TYR A 69 -7.85 1.58 -15.62
C TYR A 69 -6.58 0.93 -15.09
N ASP A 70 -5.49 1.69 -15.14
CA ASP A 70 -4.23 1.35 -14.50
C ASP A 70 -4.24 1.84 -13.06
N PHE A 71 -3.72 1.01 -12.19
CA PHE A 71 -3.71 1.22 -10.76
C PHE A 71 -2.34 0.90 -10.20
N THR A 72 -1.77 1.79 -9.39
CA THR A 72 -0.52 1.57 -8.67
C THR A 72 -0.65 2.06 -7.24
N THR A 73 -0.32 1.19 -6.30
CA THR A 73 -0.10 1.55 -4.89
C THR A 73 1.39 1.68 -4.65
N TYR A 74 1.76 2.62 -3.81
CA TYR A 74 3.11 2.83 -3.33
C TYR A 74 3.07 2.64 -1.82
N ASN A 75 3.93 1.79 -1.30
CA ASN A 75 3.85 1.34 0.09
C ASN A 75 5.24 1.22 0.70
N CYS A 76 5.27 1.22 2.02
CA CYS A 76 6.41 0.77 2.80
C CYS A 76 6.29 -0.74 3.07
N PHE A 77 7.07 -1.57 2.39
CA PHE A 77 6.97 -3.02 2.59
C PHE A 77 8.02 -3.55 3.58
N PRO A 78 7.65 -4.55 4.40
CA PRO A 78 8.61 -5.31 5.18
C PRO A 78 9.66 -5.96 4.28
N GLN A 79 10.93 -5.96 4.69
CA GLN A 79 12.00 -6.65 3.96
C GLN A 79 11.67 -8.13 3.73
N SER A 80 11.03 -8.78 4.70
CA SER A 80 10.58 -10.18 4.61
C SER A 80 9.58 -10.40 3.48
N PHE A 81 8.65 -9.46 3.26
CA PHE A 81 7.71 -9.50 2.15
C PHE A 81 8.44 -9.37 0.82
N CYS A 82 9.29 -8.35 0.67
CA CYS A 82 10.04 -8.11 -0.55
C CYS A 82 10.95 -9.29 -0.94
N ALA A 83 11.59 -9.92 0.06
CA ALA A 83 12.43 -11.10 -0.15
C ALA A 83 11.58 -12.33 -0.54
N ALA A 84 10.50 -12.62 0.20
CA ALA A 84 9.65 -13.78 -0.06
C ALA A 84 8.92 -13.69 -1.41
N ALA A 85 8.56 -12.49 -1.84
CA ALA A 85 7.94 -12.23 -3.13
C ALA A 85 8.97 -12.03 -4.28
N ASN A 86 10.28 -12.09 -3.98
CA ASN A 86 11.38 -11.89 -4.93
C ASN A 86 11.29 -10.57 -5.72
N LEU A 87 10.99 -9.47 -5.03
CA LEU A 87 10.74 -8.14 -5.61
C LEU A 87 11.94 -7.19 -5.51
N THR A 88 13.05 -7.61 -4.88
CA THR A 88 14.22 -6.74 -4.60
C THR A 88 15.19 -6.61 -5.76
N SER A 89 15.18 -7.56 -6.70
CA SER A 89 16.12 -7.59 -7.85
C SER A 89 15.50 -7.07 -9.14
N ALA A 90 14.18 -7.19 -9.28
CA ALA A 90 13.42 -6.69 -10.42
C ALA A 90 11.94 -6.54 -10.06
N CYS A 91 11.28 -5.60 -10.72
CA CYS A 91 9.83 -5.56 -10.76
C CYS A 91 9.30 -6.80 -11.49
N THR A 92 8.42 -7.57 -10.86
CA THR A 92 7.93 -8.83 -11.44
C THR A 92 6.50 -9.14 -11.03
N THR A 93 5.85 -10.02 -11.79
CA THR A 93 4.50 -10.50 -11.46
C THR A 93 4.53 -11.26 -10.15
N ILE A 94 3.62 -10.93 -9.24
CA ILE A 94 3.48 -11.62 -7.96
C ILE A 94 2.98 -13.04 -8.23
N TYR A 95 3.65 -14.05 -7.68
CA TYR A 95 3.29 -15.45 -7.96
C TYR A 95 1.84 -15.77 -7.52
N ALA A 96 1.43 -15.22 -6.39
CA ALA A 96 0.10 -15.44 -5.82
C ALA A 96 -1.03 -14.84 -6.67
N ASP A 97 -0.78 -13.74 -7.41
CA ASP A 97 -1.72 -13.16 -8.37
C ASP A 97 -0.93 -12.58 -9.56
N ARG A 98 -1.02 -13.26 -10.70
CA ARG A 98 -0.23 -12.95 -11.90
C ARG A 98 -0.64 -11.67 -12.61
N ASN A 99 -1.74 -11.03 -12.19
CA ASN A 99 -2.15 -9.71 -12.68
C ASN A 99 -1.56 -8.57 -11.85
N LEU A 100 -0.94 -8.87 -10.71
CA LEU A 100 -0.24 -7.89 -9.90
C LEU A 100 1.24 -7.90 -10.24
N THR A 101 1.82 -6.72 -10.49
CA THR A 101 3.27 -6.53 -10.62
C THR A 101 3.77 -5.79 -9.40
N GLY A 102 4.74 -6.36 -8.70
CA GLY A 102 5.34 -5.77 -7.50
C GLY A 102 6.77 -5.32 -7.76
N CYS A 103 7.23 -4.33 -6.99
CA CYS A 103 8.62 -3.88 -6.94
C CYS A 103 9.01 -3.54 -5.50
N CYS A 104 10.27 -3.79 -5.12
CA CYS A 104 10.88 -3.24 -3.90
C CYS A 104 12.26 -2.67 -4.20
N CYS A 105 12.65 -1.61 -3.49
CA CYS A 105 13.93 -0.94 -3.66
C CYS A 105 14.36 -0.19 -2.38
N ASN A 106 15.63 0.18 -2.30
CA ASN A 106 16.29 0.60 -1.04
C ASN A 106 16.98 1.98 -1.11
N THR A 107 16.58 2.84 -2.05
CA THR A 107 17.06 4.22 -2.13
C THR A 107 15.88 5.19 -2.06
N ASP A 108 16.12 6.43 -1.62
CA ASP A 108 15.05 7.39 -1.38
C ASP A 108 14.15 7.56 -2.62
N ASN A 109 12.84 7.39 -2.41
CA ASN A 109 11.79 7.49 -3.42
C ASN A 109 12.03 6.66 -4.68
N CYS A 110 12.79 5.57 -4.57
CA CYS A 110 13.09 4.69 -5.69
C CYS A 110 11.83 4.08 -6.31
N ASN A 111 10.76 3.92 -5.53
CA ASN A 111 9.50 3.33 -5.97
C ASN A 111 8.71 4.21 -6.93
N VAL A 112 9.05 5.50 -7.05
CA VAL A 112 8.41 6.45 -7.97
C VAL A 112 9.34 6.95 -9.08
N GLN A 113 10.55 6.38 -9.20
CA GLN A 113 11.48 6.77 -10.25
C GLN A 113 10.89 6.53 -11.65
N GLY A 114 11.06 7.51 -12.54
CA GLY A 114 10.51 7.47 -13.90
C GLY A 114 9.01 7.82 -14.00
N THR A 115 8.38 8.22 -12.89
CA THR A 115 7.00 8.74 -12.89
C THR A 115 6.99 10.28 -12.82
N ASN A 116 5.81 10.88 -12.99
CA ASN A 116 5.58 12.32 -12.80
C ASN A 116 5.12 12.67 -11.37
N ILE A 117 5.31 11.76 -10.40
CA ILE A 117 4.92 11.99 -9.01
C ILE A 117 5.81 13.07 -8.40
N ASN A 118 5.18 14.05 -7.77
CA ASN A 118 5.91 15.10 -7.07
C ASN A 118 6.38 14.58 -5.70
N THR A 119 7.70 14.44 -5.51
CA THR A 119 8.32 14.08 -4.23
C THR A 119 8.93 15.29 -3.51
N THR A 120 8.46 16.49 -3.82
CA THR A 120 8.81 17.73 -3.07
C THR A 120 7.72 18.10 -2.06
N ILE A 121 6.72 17.24 -1.90
CA ILE A 121 5.65 17.38 -0.91
C ILE A 121 6.30 17.21 0.47
N PRO A 122 5.97 18.04 1.47
CA PRO A 122 6.49 17.85 2.81
C PRO A 122 6.22 16.43 3.33
N ILE A 123 7.23 15.83 3.95
CA ILE A 123 7.11 14.56 4.68
C ILE A 123 5.97 14.70 5.68
N SER A 124 5.07 13.71 5.73
CA SER A 124 3.99 13.73 6.71
C SER A 124 4.57 13.70 8.13
N PRO A 125 4.07 14.54 9.05
CA PRO A 125 4.58 14.57 10.41
C PRO A 125 4.40 13.20 11.07
N PRO A 126 5.33 12.78 11.93
CA PRO A 126 5.18 11.55 12.71
C PRO A 126 3.86 11.52 13.47
N GLU A 127 3.12 10.42 13.35
CA GLU A 127 1.84 10.20 14.03
C GLU A 127 2.03 9.19 15.19
N GLU A 128 0.97 8.98 15.99
CA GLU A 128 1.03 8.01 17.08
C GLU A 128 1.25 6.58 16.53
N PRO A 129 2.15 5.77 17.11
CA PRO A 129 2.42 4.42 16.62
C PRO A 129 1.24 3.46 16.83
N ILE A 130 0.81 2.81 15.75
CA ILE A 130 -0.24 1.77 15.73
C ILE A 130 0.29 0.45 15.18
N VAL A 131 -0.54 -0.59 15.20
CA VAL A 131 -0.26 -1.88 14.55
C VAL A 131 -1.17 -2.11 13.36
N CYS A 132 -0.57 -2.32 12.19
CA CYS A 132 -1.28 -2.68 10.97
C CYS A 132 -0.81 -4.01 10.42
N TYR A 133 -1.75 -4.75 9.84
CA TYR A 133 -1.37 -5.86 8.98
C TYR A 133 -0.78 -5.28 7.70
N SER A 134 0.36 -5.79 7.27
CA SER A 134 1.06 -5.33 6.07
C SER A 134 1.40 -6.52 5.18
N GLY A 135 1.09 -6.39 3.89
CA GLY A 135 1.36 -7.41 2.88
C GLY A 135 0.15 -7.68 1.99
N LEU A 136 0.11 -8.86 1.38
CA LEU A 136 -0.89 -9.21 0.38
C LEU A 136 -1.65 -10.46 0.84
N ILE A 137 -2.97 -10.43 0.70
CA ILE A 137 -3.84 -11.60 0.85
C ILE A 137 -4.47 -11.88 -0.51
N VAL A 138 -4.40 -13.13 -0.97
CA VAL A 138 -5.02 -13.55 -2.23
C VAL A 138 -6.00 -14.67 -1.96
N ASN A 139 -7.27 -14.48 -2.35
CA ASN A 139 -8.36 -15.43 -2.12
C ASN A 139 -8.43 -15.90 -0.65
N GLY A 140 -8.23 -14.97 0.29
CA GLY A 140 -8.24 -15.24 1.73
C GLY A 140 -6.95 -15.85 2.29
N ASN A 141 -5.93 -16.11 1.46
CA ASN A 141 -4.65 -16.68 1.90
C ASN A 141 -3.56 -15.61 1.93
N PRO A 142 -2.95 -15.33 3.10
CA PRO A 142 -1.77 -14.48 3.20
C PRO A 142 -0.63 -14.96 2.31
N THR A 143 0.00 -14.04 1.59
CA THR A 143 1.26 -14.34 0.89
C THR A 143 2.41 -14.36 1.88
N ALA A 144 3.43 -15.17 1.59
CA ALA A 144 4.63 -15.27 2.40
C ALA A 144 5.27 -13.88 2.64
N GLY A 145 5.72 -13.65 3.88
CA GLY A 145 6.33 -12.38 4.30
C GLY A 145 5.34 -11.27 4.69
N SER A 146 4.04 -11.48 4.52
CA SER A 146 2.99 -10.63 5.11
C SER A 146 2.91 -10.83 6.63
N GLY A 147 2.58 -9.78 7.38
CA GLY A 147 2.50 -9.86 8.83
C GLY A 147 2.11 -8.54 9.48
N TRP A 148 2.05 -8.53 10.81
CA TRP A 148 1.77 -7.33 11.58
C TRP A 148 3.02 -6.49 11.75
N ILE A 149 2.91 -5.19 11.47
CA ILE A 149 3.98 -4.20 11.67
C ILE A 149 3.51 -3.10 12.59
N ALA A 150 4.45 -2.46 13.28
CA ALA A 150 4.23 -1.17 13.90
C ALA A 150 4.50 -0.06 12.87
N CYS A 151 3.67 0.98 12.86
CA CYS A 151 3.77 2.09 11.91
C CYS A 151 3.07 3.34 12.46
N GLN A 152 3.09 4.45 11.71
CA GLN A 152 2.44 5.70 12.08
C GLN A 152 1.48 6.10 10.95
N GLY A 153 0.22 6.37 11.28
CA GLY A 153 -0.85 6.61 10.31
C GLY A 153 -2.08 5.75 10.58
N ASP A 154 -2.77 5.34 9.51
CA ASP A 154 -3.94 4.48 9.52
C ASP A 154 -3.66 3.15 8.79
N CYS A 155 -4.30 2.07 9.23
CA CYS A 155 -4.25 0.81 8.49
C CYS A 155 -5.13 0.90 7.25
N VAL A 156 -4.54 0.64 6.10
CA VAL A 156 -5.23 0.69 4.81
C VAL A 156 -5.38 -0.72 4.26
N SER A 157 -6.57 -1.02 3.77
CA SER A 157 -6.83 -2.20 2.94
C SER A 157 -7.33 -1.77 1.57
N ILE A 158 -6.71 -2.26 0.52
CA ILE A 158 -7.09 -2.01 -0.87
C ILE A 158 -7.45 -3.34 -1.49
N THR A 159 -8.72 -3.51 -1.85
CA THR A 159 -9.21 -4.73 -2.49
C THR A 159 -9.32 -4.54 -3.99
N ILE A 160 -8.73 -5.48 -4.72
CA ILE A 160 -8.63 -5.54 -6.18
C ILE A 160 -9.27 -6.84 -6.64
N ASN A 161 -10.24 -6.71 -7.55
CA ASN A 161 -10.77 -7.85 -8.29
C ASN A 161 -9.96 -8.02 -9.57
N SER A 162 -9.29 -9.16 -9.72
CA SER A 162 -8.54 -9.54 -10.92
C SER A 162 -9.10 -10.85 -11.50
N THR A 163 -8.63 -11.26 -12.68
CA THR A 163 -8.99 -12.55 -13.28
C THR A 163 -7.75 -13.26 -13.80
N VAL A 164 -7.38 -14.41 -13.24
CA VAL A 164 -6.26 -15.21 -13.75
C VAL A 164 -6.82 -16.45 -14.44
N ALA A 165 -6.44 -16.63 -15.71
CA ALA A 165 -6.92 -17.71 -16.57
C ALA A 165 -8.47 -17.84 -16.62
N GLY A 166 -9.18 -16.70 -16.58
CA GLY A 166 -10.65 -16.64 -16.61
C GLY A 166 -11.34 -16.94 -15.27
N SER A 167 -10.58 -17.25 -14.22
CA SER A 167 -11.12 -17.40 -12.85
C SER A 167 -10.98 -16.09 -12.08
N PRO A 168 -12.04 -15.64 -11.36
CA PRO A 168 -11.95 -14.44 -10.53
C PRO A 168 -10.95 -14.63 -9.40
N MET A 169 -10.16 -13.61 -9.14
CA MET A 169 -9.21 -13.52 -8.04
C MET A 169 -9.49 -12.26 -7.22
N LEU A 170 -9.40 -12.42 -5.90
CA LEU A 170 -9.55 -11.33 -4.94
C LEU A 170 -8.20 -11.09 -4.27
N GLY A 171 -7.53 -10.01 -4.67
CA GLY A 171 -6.31 -9.54 -4.02
C GLY A 171 -6.63 -8.41 -3.05
N SER A 172 -6.16 -8.51 -1.82
CA SER A 172 -6.26 -7.45 -0.81
C SER A 172 -4.86 -7.04 -0.36
N ILE A 173 -4.47 -5.83 -0.72
CA ILE A 173 -3.22 -5.20 -0.26
C ILE A 173 -3.51 -4.55 1.08
N TYR A 174 -2.67 -4.80 2.06
CA TYR A 174 -2.71 -4.14 3.37
C TYR A 174 -1.41 -3.37 3.59
N THR A 175 -1.54 -2.13 4.05
CA THR A 175 -0.43 -1.22 4.30
C THR A 175 -0.77 -0.32 5.49
N CYS A 176 0.18 0.52 5.86
CA CYS A 176 0.00 1.61 6.78
C CYS A 176 0.38 2.91 6.08
N ASP A 177 -0.57 3.81 5.94
CA ASP A 177 -0.38 5.08 5.25
C ASP A 177 -0.73 6.24 6.19
N PRO A 178 -0.11 7.42 6.05
CA PRO A 178 -0.43 8.58 6.88
C PRO A 178 -1.92 8.92 6.84
N THR A 179 -2.47 9.43 7.95
CA THR A 179 -3.88 9.80 8.02
C THR A 179 -4.27 10.85 6.97
N SER A 180 -3.30 11.67 6.53
CA SER A 180 -3.49 12.63 5.42
C SER A 180 -3.81 11.94 4.08
N VAL A 181 -3.15 10.83 3.77
CA VAL A 181 -3.42 9.98 2.60
C VAL A 181 -4.79 9.34 2.75
N CYS A 182 -5.07 8.76 3.91
CA CYS A 182 -6.36 8.13 4.19
C CYS A 182 -7.55 9.09 4.10
N THR A 183 -7.43 10.30 4.65
CA THR A 183 -8.46 11.34 4.56
C THR A 183 -8.71 11.72 3.10
N SER A 184 -7.64 11.95 2.34
CA SER A 184 -7.73 12.27 0.91
C SER A 184 -8.35 11.11 0.11
N LEU A 185 -8.03 9.87 0.44
CA LEU A 185 -8.65 8.70 -0.19
C LEU A 185 -10.12 8.57 0.16
N GLY A 186 -10.55 8.88 1.39
CA GLY A 186 -11.96 8.83 1.78
C GLY A 186 -12.85 9.87 1.08
N GLU A 187 -12.28 11.02 0.72
CA GLU A 187 -12.97 12.01 -0.11
C GLU A 187 -13.08 11.56 -1.58
N ASN A 188 -12.09 10.81 -2.09
CA ASN A 188 -12.01 10.41 -3.51
C ASN A 188 -12.55 9.00 -3.79
N TYR A 189 -12.63 8.14 -2.78
CA TYR A 189 -13.07 6.75 -2.86
C TYR A 189 -14.00 6.43 -1.68
N ARG A 190 -15.13 5.75 -1.96
CA ARG A 190 -16.04 5.29 -0.90
C ARG A 190 -15.34 4.21 -0.06
N LEU A 191 -14.82 4.59 1.10
CA LEU A 191 -14.31 3.65 2.09
C LEU A 191 -15.47 2.79 2.60
N SER A 192 -15.30 1.46 2.62
CA SER A 192 -16.14 0.63 3.48
C SER A 192 -15.50 0.60 4.86
N SER A 193 -15.95 1.47 5.76
CA SER A 193 -15.67 1.30 7.18
C SER A 193 -16.38 0.01 7.63
N LYS A 194 -15.62 -1.07 7.79
CA LYS A 194 -16.04 -2.16 8.65
C LYS A 194 -15.58 -1.81 10.06
N GLU A 195 -16.27 -0.85 10.67
CA GLU A 195 -16.36 -0.85 12.12
C GLU A 195 -17.19 -2.07 12.50
N ASN A 196 -16.52 -3.09 13.01
CA ASN A 196 -17.19 -4.16 13.74
C ASN A 196 -16.41 -4.33 15.04
N ARG A 197 -16.88 -3.57 16.03
CA ARG A 197 -16.79 -3.94 17.43
C ARG A 197 -17.70 -5.14 17.69
#